data_AF-A0A7I8CN57-F1
#
_entry.id   AF-A0A7I8CN57-F1
#
_cell.length_a   1.000
_cell.length_b   1.000
_cell.length_c   1.000
_cell.angle_alpha   90.00
_cell.angle_beta   90.00
_cell.angle_gamma   90.00
#
_symmetry.space_group_name_H-M   'P 1'
#
loop_
_entity.id
_entity.type
_entity.pdbx_description
1 polymer ?
#
loop_
_entity_poly.entity_id
_entity_poly.type
_entity_poly.pdbx_seq_one_letter_code
_entity_poly.pdbx_strand_id
1 'polypeptide(L)' 'MNPPEPGGSRESMEYDVVIVGGGPAGLAAAIRLKQRAVEKGVEIGVCVLEKGSEIGAHILSGAVMDPVR' A
#
# COMPACT_ATOMS: atom_id res chain seq x y z
N MET A 1 10.01 -37.29 10.36
CA MET A 1 9.71 -35.99 9.71
C MET A 1 8.20 -35.98 9.50
N ASN A 2 7.47 -35.17 10.28
CA ASN A 2 6.03 -35.07 10.09
C ASN A 2 5.76 -34.40 8.73
N PRO A 3 4.70 -34.82 8.01
CA PRO A 3 4.29 -34.16 6.78
C PRO A 3 3.92 -32.70 7.04
N PRO A 4 4.13 -31.77 6.08
CA PRO A 4 3.67 -30.40 6.22
C PRO A 4 2.16 -30.41 6.43
N GLU A 5 1.70 -29.78 7.51
CA GLU A 5 0.28 -29.65 7.78
C GLU A 5 -0.42 -28.98 6.59
N PRO A 6 -1.63 -29.43 6.19
CA PRO A 6 -2.35 -28.83 5.08
C PRO A 6 -2.48 -27.33 5.36
N GLY A 7 -1.90 -26.53 4.48
CA GLY A 7 -1.59 -25.11 4.69
C GLY A 7 -2.69 -24.40 5.47
N GLY A 8 -2.31 -23.86 6.64
CA GLY A 8 -3.20 -23.14 7.53
C GLY A 8 -4.08 -22.16 6.75
N SER A 9 -5.34 -22.03 7.20
CA SER A 9 -6.31 -21.10 6.62
C SER A 9 -5.63 -19.75 6.36
N ARG A 10 -5.59 -19.31 5.10
CA ARG A 10 -5.03 -18.00 4.74
C ARG A 10 -5.83 -16.94 5.48
N GLU A 11 -5.18 -16.18 6.34
CA GLU A 11 -5.79 -14.99 6.93
C GLU A 11 -6.12 -13.98 5.82
N SER A 12 -7.31 -13.41 5.89
CA SER A 12 -7.83 -12.44 4.94
C SER A 12 -8.35 -11.21 5.67
N MET A 13 -8.09 -10.03 5.11
CA MET A 13 -8.62 -8.76 5.58
C MET A 13 -9.31 -8.04 4.42
N GLU A 14 -10.45 -7.42 4.68
CA GLU A 14 -11.20 -6.67 3.67
C GLU A 14 -10.74 -5.20 3.62
N TYR A 15 -10.57 -4.68 2.40
CA TYR A 15 -10.25 -3.28 2.12
C TYR A 15 -10.98 -2.88 0.84
N ASP A 16 -11.39 -1.62 0.73
CA ASP A 16 -11.96 -1.09 -0.52
C ASP A 16 -10.90 -1.01 -1.63
N VAL A 17 -9.66 -0.69 -1.24
CA VAL A 17 -8.53 -0.58 -2.15
C VAL A 17 -7.27 -1.16 -1.51
N VAL A 18 -6.58 -2.03 -2.25
CA VAL A 18 -5.22 -2.52 -1.92
C VAL A 18 -4.25 -1.99 -2.97
N ILE A 19 -3.17 -1.35 -2.51
CA ILE A 19 -2.07 -0.83 -3.33
C ILE A 19 -0.84 -1.69 -3.05
N VAL A 20 -0.27 -2.27 -4.10
CA VAL A 20 0.96 -3.08 -4.00
C VAL A 20 2.16 -2.21 -4.40
N GLY A 21 3.06 -1.98 -3.44
CA GLY A 21 4.25 -1.15 -3.55
C GLY A 21 4.12 0.19 -2.80
N GLY A 22 4.99 0.42 -1.82
CA GLY A 22 5.08 1.65 -1.02
C GLY A 22 5.98 2.73 -1.62
N GLY A 23 6.09 2.79 -2.95
CA GLY A 23 6.87 3.81 -3.67
C GLY A 23 6.10 5.13 -3.86
N PRO A 24 6.70 6.15 -4.50
CA PRO A 24 6.07 7.46 -4.68
C PRO A 24 4.69 7.40 -5.35
N ALA A 25 4.54 6.55 -6.38
CA ALA A 25 3.25 6.38 -7.07
C ALA A 25 2.18 5.74 -6.18
N GLY A 26 2.53 4.68 -5.44
CA GLY A 26 1.60 3.99 -4.55
C GLY A 26 1.14 4.87 -3.39
N LEU A 27 2.09 5.59 -2.77
CA LEU A 27 1.77 6.54 -1.70
C LEU A 27 0.97 7.73 -2.21
N ALA A 28 1.30 8.29 -3.38
CA ALA A 28 0.52 9.37 -3.99
C ALA A 28 -0.93 8.93 -4.28
N ALA A 29 -1.12 7.71 -4.79
CA ALA A 29 -2.46 7.15 -5.00
C ALA A 29 -3.23 6.98 -3.68
N ALA A 30 -2.60 6.41 -2.65
CA ALA A 30 -3.21 6.22 -1.34
C ALA A 30 -3.63 7.56 -0.70
N ILE A 31 -2.73 8.54 -0.71
CA ILE A 31 -2.99 9.90 -0.21
C ILE A 31 -4.16 10.53 -0.96
N ARG A 32 -4.14 10.50 -2.30
CA ARG A 32 -5.19 11.14 -3.10
C ARG A 32 -6.54 10.45 -2.92
N LEU A 33 -6.57 9.13 -2.77
CA LEU A 33 -7.80 8.39 -2.46
C LEU A 33 -8.40 8.84 -1.13
N LYS A 34 -7.60 8.89 -0.05
CA LYS A 34 -8.11 9.33 1.26
C LYS A 34 -8.54 10.80 1.25
N GLN A 35 -7.81 11.69 0.57
CA GLN A 35 -8.24 13.08 0.39
C GLN A 35 -9.61 13.18 -0.31
N ARG A 36 -9.81 12.46 -1.42
CA ARG A 36 -11.10 12.44 -2.14
C ARG A 36 -12.23 11.83 -1.32
N ALA A 37 -11.92 10.86 -0.46
CA ALA A 37 -12.90 10.26 0.44
C ALA A 37 -13.40 11.30 1.47
N VAL A 38 -12.47 12.06 2.06
CA VAL A 38 -12.79 13.18 2.96
C VAL A 38 -13.61 14.25 2.23
N GLU A 39 -13.20 14.67 1.03
CA GLU A 39 -13.95 15.65 0.21
C GLU A 39 -15.41 15.23 -0.05
N LYS A 40 -15.65 13.92 -0.18
CA LYS A 40 -16.98 13.34 -0.45
C LYS A 40 -17.75 12.93 0.81
N GLY A 41 -17.15 13.08 2.00
CA GLY A 41 -17.74 12.63 3.26
C GLY A 41 -17.95 11.12 3.33
N VAL A 42 -17.10 10.32 2.65
CA VAL A 42 -17.15 8.85 2.68
C VAL A 42 -15.91 8.30 3.35
N GLU A 43 -16.06 7.18 4.04
CA GLU A 43 -14.93 6.43 4.58
C GLU A 43 -14.54 5.31 3.62
N ILE A 44 -13.23 5.15 3.39
CA ILE A 44 -12.66 4.03 2.65
C ILE A 44 -11.45 3.45 3.39
N GLY A 45 -11.36 2.13 3.41
CA GLY A 45 -10.19 1.36 3.82
C GLY A 45 -9.19 1.25 2.67
N VAL A 46 -7.99 1.79 2.86
CA VAL A 46 -6.89 1.72 1.89
C VAL A 46 -5.71 1.00 2.54
N CYS A 47 -5.30 -0.12 1.97
CA CYS A 47 -4.10 -0.86 2.38
C CYS A 47 -2.96 -0.59 1.41
N VAL A 48 -1.77 -0.29 1.93
CA VAL A 48 -0.53 -0.21 1.13
C VAL A 48 0.40 -1.33 1.59
N LEU A 49 0.75 -2.22 0.67
CA LEU A 49 1.65 -3.34 0.93
C LEU A 49 3.04 -3.01 0.38
N GLU A 50 4.06 -3.01 1.23
CA GLU A 50 5.46 -2.84 0.85
C GLU A 50 6.27 -4.06 1.30
N LYS A 51 7.21 -4.50 0.45
CA LYS A 51 8.11 -5.62 0.75
C LYS A 51 9.15 -5.25 1.82
N GLY A 52 9.57 -3.98 1.83
CA GLY A 52 10.52 -3.45 2.80
C GLY A 52 10.01 -3.57 4.23
N SER A 53 10.94 -3.73 5.18
CA SER A 53 10.62 -3.64 6.61
C SER A 53 10.06 -2.28 7.00
N GLU A 54 10.34 -1.27 6.19
CA GLU A 54 9.90 0.11 6.33
C GLU A 54 9.58 0.69 4.95
N ILE A 55 8.69 1.69 4.91
CA ILE A 55 8.41 2.43 3.68
C ILE A 55 9.71 3.08 3.19
N GLY A 56 10.05 2.84 1.93
CA GLY A 56 11.25 3.40 1.32
C GLY A 56 12.52 2.54 1.40
N ALA A 57 12.52 1.45 2.17
CA ALA A 57 13.70 0.58 2.31
C ALA A 57 14.21 -0.03 0.98
N HIS A 58 13.36 -0.10 -0.05
CA HIS A 58 13.71 -0.58 -1.39
C HIS A 58 13.64 0.50 -2.47
N ILE A 59 13.48 1.77 -2.10
CA ILE A 59 13.49 2.87 -3.08
C ILE A 59 14.95 3.24 -3.38
N LEU A 60 15.34 3.13 -4.64
CA LEU A 60 16.60 3.66 -5.15
C LEU A 60 16.31 4.65 -6.27
N SER A 61 16.83 5.87 -6.17
CA SER A 61 16.60 6.93 -7.15
C SER A 61 17.72 7.97 -7.09
N GLY A 62 17.96 8.66 -8.21
CA GLY A 62 18.78 9.89 -8.22
C GLY A 62 18.06 11.09 -7.60
N ALA A 63 16.77 10.95 -7.26
CA ALA A 63 15.95 11.91 -6.51
C ALA A 63 15.85 13.33 -7.10
N VAL A 64 16.01 13.47 -8.42
CA VAL A 64 15.68 14.71 -9.14
C VAL A 64 14.18 14.70 -9.42
N MET A 65 13.44 15.59 -8.76
CA MET A 65 11.98 15.70 -8.92
C MET A 65 11.61 17.03 -9.59
N ASP A 66 10.59 16.98 -10.44
CA ASP A 66 9.91 18.14 -11.00
C ASP A 66 8.61 18.41 -10.23
N PRO A 67 8.58 19.40 -9.33
CA PRO A 67 7.38 19.74 -8.58
C PRO A 67 6.36 20.44 -9.49
N VAL A 68 5.35 19.69 -9.93
CA VAL A 68 4.17 20.25 -10.61
C VAL A 68 3.21 20.87 -9.59
N ARG A 69 2.58 21.97 -9.98
CA ARG A 69 1.65 22.75 -9.13
C ARG A 69 0.21 22.28 -9.27
#